data_AF-F0BA70-F1
#
_entry.id   AF-F0BA70-F1
#
_cell.length_a   1.000
_cell.length_b   1.000
_cell.length_c   1.000
_cell.angle_alpha   90.00
_cell.angle_beta   90.00
_cell.angle_gamma   90.00
#
_symmetry.space_group_name_H-M   'P 1'
#
loop_
_entity.id
_entity.type
_entity.pdbx_description
1 polymer ?
#
loop_
_entity_poly.entity_id
_entity_poly.type
_entity_poly.pdbx_seq_one_letter_code
_entity_poly.pdbx_strand_id
1 'polypeptide(L)'
;MERTRHVDCSEADASGAVDYHYEYDIYRFMQGARCLVARSYVDTPDEAHFLSIEVGGMPRLLKRGDLLQSLCLFAQAELRREGKQQLHWLSGKGNGYEPVPDGSAAAGSGWRNIIGRLMK
;
A
#
# COMPACT_ATOMS: atom_id res chain seq x y z
N MET A 1 -12.51 1.29 -5.24
CA MET A 1 -11.74 1.15 -3.99
C MET A 1 -12.72 1.33 -2.85
N GLU A 2 -12.51 0.59 -1.77
CA GLU A 2 -13.30 0.67 -0.55
C GLU A 2 -12.42 1.22 0.58
N ARG A 3 -13.00 2.05 1.46
CA ARG A 3 -12.37 2.57 2.67
C ARG A 3 -13.29 2.32 3.86
N THR A 4 -12.74 1.76 4.93
CA THR A 4 -13.46 1.56 6.19
C THR A 4 -12.65 2.15 7.34
N ARG A 5 -13.33 2.83 8.27
CA ARG A 5 -12.74 3.37 9.51
C ARG A 5 -12.75 2.28 10.58
N HIS A 6 -11.64 2.15 11.30
CA HIS A 6 -11.46 1.21 12.39
C HIS A 6 -10.90 1.94 13.62
N VAL A 7 -11.30 1.45 14.79
CA VAL A 7 -10.75 1.82 16.09
C VAL A 7 -10.34 0.52 16.77
N ASP A 8 -9.08 0.45 17.23
CA ASP A 8 -8.51 -0.69 17.94
C ASP A 8 -7.88 -0.18 19.23
N CYS A 9 -8.51 -0.48 20.35
CA CYS A 9 -8.06 -0.07 21.67
C CYS A 9 -8.09 -1.24 22.64
N SER A 10 -7.26 -1.16 23.68
CA SER A 10 -7.35 -2.12 24.78
C SER A 10 -8.68 -1.98 25.51
N GLU A 11 -8.99 -2.96 26.35
CA GLU A 11 -10.00 -2.75 27.38
C GLU A 11 -9.61 -1.58 28.29
N ALA A 12 -10.63 -0.90 28.83
CA ALA A 12 -10.44 0.16 29.78
C ALA A 12 -10.18 -0.44 31.18
N ASP A 13 -9.24 0.14 31.92
CA ASP A 13 -8.99 -0.23 33.29
C ASP A 13 -10.10 0.28 34.24
N ALA A 14 -9.94 0.05 35.55
CA ALA A 14 -10.90 0.48 36.56
C ALA A 14 -11.11 2.01 36.62
N SER A 15 -10.20 2.80 36.07
CA SER A 15 -10.30 4.27 35.96
C SER A 15 -10.89 4.74 34.63
N GLY A 16 -11.10 3.84 33.67
CA GLY A 16 -11.56 4.15 32.32
C GLY A 16 -10.41 4.47 31.34
N ALA A 17 -9.15 4.30 31.74
CA ALA A 17 -7.99 4.52 30.89
C ALA A 17 -7.70 3.30 30.01
N VAL A 18 -7.17 3.50 28.82
CA VAL A 18 -6.76 2.43 27.88
C VAL A 18 -5.25 2.44 27.68
N ASP A 19 -4.64 1.26 27.58
CA ASP A 19 -3.21 1.08 27.36
C ASP A 19 -2.79 1.45 25.93
N TYR A 20 -3.68 1.22 24.96
CA TYR A 20 -3.49 1.64 23.59
C TYR A 20 -4.81 2.06 22.93
N HIS A 21 -4.72 2.97 21.97
CA HIS A 21 -5.84 3.43 21.17
C HIS A 21 -5.36 3.82 19.77
N TYR A 22 -5.73 3.03 18.77
CA TYR A 22 -5.38 3.26 17.38
C TYR A 22 -6.62 3.52 16.54
N GLU A 23 -6.61 4.61 15.80
CA GLU A 23 -7.60 4.88 14.76
C GLU A 23 -6.94 4.81 13.39
N TYR A 24 -7.56 4.07 12.47
CA TYR A 24 -7.01 3.90 11.14
C TYR A 24 -8.08 3.64 10.10
N ASP A 25 -7.73 3.87 8.85
CA ASP A 25 -8.50 3.50 7.68
C ASP A 25 -7.89 2.26 7.04
N ILE A 26 -8.73 1.28 6.69
CA ILE A 26 -8.37 0.17 5.82
C ILE A 26 -8.89 0.46 4.41
N TYR A 27 -7.97 0.39 3.46
CA TYR A 27 -8.24 0.55 2.03
C TYR A 27 -8.18 -0.81 1.35
N ARG A 28 -9.19 -1.14 0.54
CA ARG A 28 -9.23 -2.33 -0.31
C ARG A 28 -9.34 -1.93 -1.79
N PHE A 29 -8.35 -2.36 -2.57
CA PHE A 29 -8.31 -2.14 -4.01
C PHE A 29 -8.53 -3.47 -4.73
N MET A 30 -9.56 -3.54 -5.56
CA MET A 30 -9.96 -4.78 -6.24
C MET A 30 -9.69 -4.69 -7.74
N GLN A 31 -9.15 -5.76 -8.33
CA GLN A 31 -9.08 -5.95 -9.78
C GLN A 31 -9.26 -7.43 -10.09
N GLY A 32 -10.43 -7.81 -10.59
CA GLY A 32 -10.80 -9.22 -10.76
C GLY A 32 -10.69 -9.99 -9.44
N ALA A 33 -9.98 -11.12 -9.45
CA ALA A 33 -9.75 -11.97 -8.28
C ALA A 33 -8.55 -11.53 -7.40
N ARG A 34 -8.10 -10.27 -7.53
CA ARG A 34 -7.00 -9.71 -6.73
C ARG A 34 -7.54 -8.63 -5.80
N CYS A 35 -7.12 -8.67 -4.53
CA CYS A 35 -7.39 -7.63 -3.53
C CYS A 35 -6.08 -7.13 -2.93
N LEU A 36 -5.77 -5.84 -3.07
CA LEU A 36 -4.66 -5.20 -2.39
C LEU A 36 -5.18 -4.43 -1.17
N VAL A 37 -4.55 -4.65 -0.01
CA VAL A 37 -4.95 -4.04 1.26
C VAL A 37 -3.90 -3.03 1.71
N ALA A 38 -4.33 -1.83 2.08
CA ALA A 38 -3.49 -0.82 2.72
C ALA A 38 -4.13 -0.28 4.01
N ARG A 39 -3.31 0.27 4.90
CA ARG A 39 -3.73 0.93 6.13
C ARG A 39 -3.14 2.33 6.23
N SER A 40 -3.90 3.28 6.77
CA SER A 40 -3.42 4.62 7.11
C SER A 40 -3.94 5.00 8.49
N TYR A 41 -3.06 5.45 9.39
CA TYR A 41 -3.48 5.89 10.72
C TYR A 41 -3.98 7.33 10.69
N VAL A 42 -4.84 7.69 11.64
CA VAL A 42 -5.41 9.05 11.74
C VAL A 42 -4.35 10.07 12.16
N ASP A 43 -3.42 9.67 13.02
CA ASP A 43 -2.35 10.51 13.56
C ASP A 43 -1.19 10.73 12.58
N THR A 44 -0.99 9.83 11.61
CA THR A 44 -0.09 10.00 10.46
C THR A 44 -0.87 10.05 9.13
N PRO A 45 -1.68 11.11 8.91
CA PRO A 45 -2.64 11.14 7.81
C PRO A 45 -2.00 11.26 6.42
N ASP A 46 -0.71 11.55 6.32
CA ASP A 46 0.06 11.58 5.07
C ASP A 46 0.72 10.22 4.73
N GLU A 47 0.62 9.23 5.63
CA GLU A 47 1.22 7.91 5.45
C GLU A 47 0.18 6.83 5.08
N ALA A 48 0.58 5.87 4.24
CA ALA A 48 -0.18 4.64 4.04
C ALA A 48 0.74 3.43 3.80
N HIS A 49 0.33 2.28 4.32
CA HIS A 49 1.13 1.06 4.33
C HIS A 49 0.38 -0.07 3.62
N PHE A 50 0.90 -0.59 2.51
CA PHE A 50 0.40 -1.81 1.90
C PHE A 50 0.74 -3.02 2.77
N LEU A 51 -0.27 -3.78 3.19
CA LEU A 51 -0.13 -4.87 4.15
C LEU A 51 -0.05 -6.23 3.48
N SER A 52 -0.92 -6.47 2.50
CA SER A 52 -1.04 -7.77 1.83
C SER A 52 -1.67 -7.63 0.45
N ILE A 53 -1.49 -8.66 -0.35
CA ILE A 53 -2.25 -8.89 -1.58
C ILE A 53 -2.87 -10.28 -1.53
N GLU A 54 -4.16 -10.36 -1.82
CA GLU A 54 -4.90 -11.60 -2.04
C GLU A 54 -4.90 -11.91 -3.54
N VAL A 55 -4.56 -13.15 -3.90
CA VAL A 55 -4.60 -13.62 -5.29
C VAL A 55 -5.31 -14.97 -5.30
N GLY A 56 -6.49 -15.02 -5.93
CA GLY A 56 -7.28 -16.25 -5.98
C GLY A 56 -7.75 -16.74 -4.60
N GLY A 57 -8.16 -15.81 -3.74
CA GLY A 57 -8.66 -16.12 -2.39
C GLY A 57 -7.59 -16.30 -1.32
N MET A 58 -6.31 -16.31 -1.69
CA MET A 58 -5.21 -16.58 -0.76
C MET A 58 -4.43 -15.30 -0.45
N PRO A 59 -4.48 -14.78 0.79
CA PRO A 59 -3.70 -13.62 1.20
C PRO A 59 -2.22 -13.98 1.34
N ARG A 60 -1.34 -13.07 0.90
CA ARG A 60 0.10 -13.16 1.13
C ARG A 60 0.72 -11.77 1.26
N LEU A 61 1.94 -11.71 1.79
CA LEU A 61 2.76 -10.50 1.70
C LEU A 61 3.01 -10.13 0.23
N LEU A 62 3.16 -8.83 -0.01
CA LEU A 62 3.58 -8.33 -1.30
C LEU A 62 5.01 -8.80 -1.61
N LYS A 63 5.35 -8.81 -2.89
CA LYS A 63 6.70 -8.94 -3.41
C LYS A 63 7.01 -7.68 -4.21
N ARG A 64 8.29 -7.37 -4.42
CA ARG A 64 8.70 -6.19 -5.19
C ARG A 64 8.06 -6.12 -6.59
N GLY A 65 7.86 -7.27 -7.25
CA GLY A 65 7.19 -7.34 -8.55
C GLY A 65 5.69 -6.99 -8.52
N ASP A 66 5.02 -7.15 -7.37
CA ASP A 66 3.61 -6.75 -7.21
C ASP A 66 3.45 -5.23 -7.23
N LEU A 67 4.45 -4.49 -6.77
CA LEU A 67 4.43 -3.02 -6.74
C LEU A 67 4.36 -2.40 -8.14
N LEU A 68 4.80 -3.15 -9.16
CA LEU A 68 4.79 -2.74 -10.56
C LEU A 68 3.53 -3.21 -11.30
N GLN A 69 2.64 -3.97 -10.65
CA GLN A 69 1.40 -4.44 -11.27
C GLN A 69 0.37 -3.31 -11.32
N SER A 70 -0.51 -3.34 -12.33
CA SER A 70 -1.52 -2.30 -12.57
C SER A 70 -2.38 -1.98 -11.34
N LEU A 71 -2.78 -3.00 -10.57
CA LEU A 71 -3.54 -2.80 -9.33
C LEU A 71 -2.77 -1.97 -8.29
N CYS A 72 -1.48 -2.25 -8.11
CA CYS A 72 -0.67 -1.52 -7.13
C CYS A 72 -0.34 -0.11 -7.62
N LEU A 73 -0.05 0.07 -8.92
CA LEU A 73 0.15 1.41 -9.50
C LEU A 73 -1.11 2.27 -9.38
N PHE A 74 -2.29 1.69 -9.63
CA PHE A 74 -3.57 2.37 -9.42
C PHE A 74 -3.77 2.76 -7.95
N ALA A 75 -3.55 1.82 -7.01
CA ALA A 75 -3.70 2.09 -5.59
C ALA A 75 -2.74 3.18 -5.09
N GLN A 76 -1.49 3.16 -5.56
CA GLN A 76 -0.50 4.19 -5.30
C GLN A 76 -0.96 5.58 -5.78
N ALA A 77 -1.55 5.67 -6.97
CA ALA A 77 -2.07 6.93 -7.50
C ALA A 77 -3.26 7.44 -6.69
N GLU A 78 -4.21 6.56 -6.35
CA GLU A 78 -5.39 6.92 -5.55
C GLU A 78 -5.00 7.36 -4.13
N LEU A 79 -4.09 6.65 -3.46
CA LEU A 79 -3.63 7.05 -2.14
C LEU A 79 -2.92 8.41 -2.17
N ARG A 80 -2.08 8.67 -3.19
CA ARG A 80 -1.47 10.00 -3.37
C ARG A 80 -2.50 11.10 -3.63
N ARG A 81 -3.59 10.80 -4.37
CA ARG A 81 -4.72 11.71 -4.59
C ARG A 81 -5.49 12.01 -3.29
N GLU A 82 -5.56 11.06 -2.38
CA GLU A 82 -6.10 11.23 -1.01
C GLU A 82 -5.12 11.95 -0.06
N GLY A 83 -3.94 12.37 -0.54
CA GLY A 83 -2.95 13.09 0.25
C GLY A 83 -1.90 12.20 0.91
N LYS A 84 -1.90 10.88 0.68
CA LYS A 84 -0.90 9.96 1.23
C LYS A 84 0.41 10.05 0.44
N GLN A 85 1.33 10.89 0.91
CA GLN A 85 2.60 11.14 0.23
C GLN A 85 3.63 10.07 0.55
N GLN A 86 3.58 9.50 1.76
CA GLN A 86 4.53 8.51 2.21
C GLN A 86 3.90 7.11 2.11
N LEU A 87 4.30 6.36 1.08
CA LEU A 87 3.80 5.01 0.85
C LEU A 87 4.86 3.97 1.24
N HIS A 88 4.46 3.04 2.09
CA HIS A 88 5.30 1.91 2.51
C HIS A 88 4.61 0.58 2.19
N TRP A 89 5.36 -0.51 2.21
CA TRP A 89 4.80 -1.85 2.04
C TRP A 89 5.46 -2.83 3.02
N LEU A 90 4.65 -3.74 3.56
CA LEU A 90 5.09 -4.81 4.44
C LEU A 90 5.84 -5.85 3.62
N SER A 91 7.17 -5.73 3.57
CA SER A 91 8.04 -6.60 2.79
C SER A 91 8.47 -7.87 3.53
N GLY A 92 8.26 -7.90 4.85
CA GLY A 92 8.70 -9.00 5.71
C GLY A 92 10.22 -9.05 5.94
N LYS A 93 10.94 -7.97 5.58
CA LYS A 93 12.39 -7.84 5.79
C LYS A 93 12.69 -6.77 6.83
N GLY A 94 13.80 -6.90 7.55
CA GLY A 94 14.25 -5.88 8.51
C GLY A 94 13.18 -5.58 9.57
N ASN A 95 12.81 -4.30 9.72
CA ASN A 95 11.72 -3.85 10.60
C ASN A 95 10.30 -4.16 10.05
N GLY A 96 10.22 -4.87 8.93
CA GLY A 96 8.98 -5.30 8.29
C GLY A 96 8.57 -4.44 7.09
N TYR A 97 8.86 -3.14 7.09
CA TYR A 97 8.37 -2.19 6.09
C TYR A 97 9.49 -1.57 5.25
N GLU A 98 9.25 -1.44 3.94
CA GLU A 98 10.10 -0.70 3.02
C GLU A 98 9.31 0.41 2.32
N PRO A 99 9.93 1.51 1.90
CA PRO A 99 9.27 2.51 1.08
C PRO A 99 8.85 1.91 -0.27
N VAL A 100 7.70 2.34 -0.77
CA VAL A 100 7.26 2.03 -2.14
C VAL A 100 8.09 2.87 -3.11
N PRO A 101 8.78 2.26 -4.09
CA PRO A 101 9.56 3.02 -5.05
C PRO A 101 8.66 3.97 -5.85
N ASP A 102 9.13 5.20 -6.07
CA ASP A 102 8.44 6.11 -6.98
C ASP A 102 8.45 5.52 -8.41
N GLY A 103 7.26 5.48 -9.03
CA GLY A 103 7.09 4.95 -10.39
C GLY A 103 7.96 5.65 -11.45
N SER A 104 8.47 6.86 -11.16
CA SER A 104 9.42 7.58 -12.00
C SER A 104 10.82 6.94 -12.03
N ALA A 105 11.27 6.35 -10.90
CA ALA A 105 12.59 5.72 -10.81
C ALA A 105 12.64 4.33 -11.48
N ALA A 106 11.50 3.63 -11.58
CA ALA A 106 11.41 2.31 -12.22
C ALA A 106 11.39 2.38 -13.76
N ALA A 107 11.07 3.53 -14.35
CA ALA A 107 11.04 3.74 -15.81
C ALA A 107 12.41 4.16 -16.40
N GLY A 108 13.39 4.52 -15.55
CA GLY A 108 14.64 5.16 -15.94
C GLY A 108 15.73 4.28 -16.55
N SER A 109 15.58 2.95 -16.61
CA SER A 109 16.68 2.06 -17.02
C SER A 109 16.34 0.98 -18.07
N GLY A 110 15.15 1.01 -18.70
CA GLY A 110 14.73 -0.09 -19.59
C GLY A 110 14.01 0.26 -20.90
N TRP A 111 13.51 1.48 -21.10
CA TRP A 111 12.61 1.77 -22.25
C TRP A 111 13.24 2.65 -23.35
N ARG A 112 14.40 3.27 -23.10
CA ARG A 112 15.18 3.98 -24.14
C ARG A 112 16.04 3.00 -24.93
N ASN A 113 15.47 2.01 -25.62
CA ASN A 113 16.23 1.23 -26.62
C ASN A 113 15.38 0.52 -27.71
N ILE A 114 14.07 0.77 -27.82
CA ILE A 114 13.23 0.03 -28.80
C ILE A 114 12.69 0.90 -29.96
N ILE A 115 12.87 2.23 -29.98
CA ILE A 115 12.30 3.09 -31.04
C ILE A 115 13.37 3.63 -32.01
N GLY A 116 14.37 2.81 -32.37
CA GLY A 116 15.47 3.22 -33.25
C GLY A 116 15.75 2.30 -34.44
N ARG A 117 14.91 1.30 -34.74
CA ARG A 117 15.18 0.34 -35.82
C ARG A 117 13.97 -0.02 -36.66
N LEU A 118 13.27 0.99 -37.17
CA LEU A 118 12.33 0.79 -38.27
C LEU A 118 12.14 2.05 -39.13
N MET A 119 13.24 2.62 -39.61
CA MET A 119 13.29 3.44 -40.83
C MET A 119 14.69 3.33 -41.46
N LYS A 120 14.91 2.26 -42.23
CA LYS A 120 15.82 2.20 -43.37
C LYS A 120 15.22 1.23 -44.38
#